data_AF-A0A5N6VCQ5-F1
#
_entry.id   AF-A0A5N6VCQ5-F1
#
_cell.length_a   1.000
_cell.length_b   1.000
_cell.length_c   1.000
_cell.angle_alpha   90.00
_cell.angle_beta   90.00
_cell.angle_gamma   90.00
#
_symmetry.space_group_name_H-M   'P 1'
#
loop_
_entity.id
_entity.type
_entity.pdbx_description
1 polymer ?
#
loop_
_entity_poly.entity_id
_entity_poly.type
_entity_poly.pdbx_seq_one_letter_code
_entity_poly.pdbx_strand_id
1 'polypeptide(L)'
;MTKTRTIQHRRSDTAKARSQQRSRRKIQLFLKAYEYCQECDADISLTIRLRHSGEIVFFNSDGSWSPSKEQLATYYPRPKQITWQELAARYNP
;
A
#
# COMPACT_ATOMS: atom_id res chain seq x y z
N MET A 1 -8.58 24.90 1.42
CA MET A 1 -7.60 24.34 0.47
C MET A 1 -7.03 23.06 1.05
N THR A 2 -7.30 21.90 0.45
CA THR A 2 -6.69 20.63 0.85
C THR A 2 -5.20 20.68 0.54
N LYS A 3 -4.34 20.54 1.55
CA LYS A 3 -2.88 20.54 1.35
C LYS A 3 -2.50 19.30 0.54
N THR A 4 -2.01 19.50 -0.67
CA THR A 4 -1.52 18.43 -1.52
C THR A 4 -0.19 17.89 -0.98
N ARG A 5 -0.03 16.56 -0.96
CA ARG A 5 1.17 15.89 -0.42
C ARG A 5 2.27 15.84 -1.48
N THR A 6 3.53 15.97 -1.10
CA THR A 6 4.66 15.73 -2.02
C THR A 6 5.28 14.37 -1.73
N ILE A 7 5.54 13.56 -2.76
CA ILE A 7 6.32 12.34 -2.60
C ILE A 7 7.77 12.76 -2.30
N GLN A 8 8.27 12.45 -1.10
CA GLN A 8 9.66 12.76 -0.79
C GLN A 8 10.60 11.85 -1.57
N HIS A 9 11.36 12.46 -2.48
CA HIS A 9 12.39 11.80 -3.27
C HIS A 9 13.69 11.66 -2.49
N ARG A 10 14.49 10.69 -2.89
CA ARG A 10 15.85 10.49 -2.37
C ARG A 10 16.73 11.68 -2.79
N ARG A 11 17.68 12.06 -1.94
CA ARG A 11 18.67 13.11 -2.24
C ARG A 11 19.83 12.64 -3.12
N SER A 12 20.05 11.33 -3.22
CA SER A 12 21.15 10.71 -3.96
C SER A 12 20.63 9.56 -4.81
N ASP A 13 21.21 9.38 -5.99
CA ASP A 13 20.80 8.38 -6.99
C ASP A 13 21.69 7.13 -7.06
N THR A 14 22.61 6.97 -6.12
CA THR A 14 23.47 5.77 -6.07
C THR A 14 22.64 4.49 -5.91
N ALA A 15 23.14 3.36 -6.43
CA ALA A 15 22.47 2.05 -6.31
C ALA A 15 22.15 1.69 -4.84
N LYS A 16 23.08 2.02 -3.92
CA LYS A 16 22.90 1.87 -2.48
C LYS A 16 21.73 2.72 -1.95
N ALA A 17 21.66 4.01 -2.28
CA ALA A 17 20.58 4.88 -1.86
C ALA A 17 19.21 4.40 -2.40
N ARG A 18 19.17 3.92 -3.65
CA ARG A 18 17.96 3.33 -4.26
C ARG A 18 17.51 2.08 -3.53
N SER A 19 18.44 1.19 -3.18
CA SER A 19 18.14 -0.02 -2.41
C SER A 19 17.57 0.33 -1.03
N GLN A 20 18.22 1.22 -0.29
CA GLN A 20 17.77 1.65 1.04
C GLN A 20 16.39 2.31 1.01
N GLN A 21 16.14 3.22 0.05
CA GLN A 21 14.83 3.87 -0.09
C GLN A 21 13.72 2.83 -0.33
N ARG A 22 13.96 1.85 -1.20
CA ARG A 22 13.01 0.76 -1.49
C ARG A 22 12.72 -0.06 -0.24
N SER A 23 13.77 -0.52 0.47
CA SER A 23 13.61 -1.32 1.69
C SER A 23 12.86 -0.55 2.78
N ARG A 24 13.20 0.73 3.00
CA ARG A 24 12.50 1.58 3.98
C ARG A 24 11.03 1.77 3.65
N ARG A 25 10.69 2.05 2.38
CA ARG A 25 9.29 2.20 1.95
C ARG A 25 8.51 0.88 2.09
N LYS A 26 9.12 -0.26 1.74
CA LYS A 26 8.54 -1.59 1.93
C LYS A 26 8.21 -1.85 3.40
N ILE A 27 9.18 -1.68 4.28
CA ILE A 27 9.02 -1.91 5.73
C ILE A 27 7.94 -0.99 6.31
N GLN A 28 8.02 0.31 6.01
CA GLN A 28 7.05 1.28 6.53
C GLN A 28 5.62 1.03 6.06
N LEU A 29 5.43 0.52 4.85
CA LEU A 29 4.10 0.14 4.36
C LEU A 29 3.49 -0.98 5.22
N PHE A 30 4.25 -2.04 5.51
CA PHE A 30 3.78 -3.15 6.35
C PHE A 30 3.56 -2.72 7.81
N LEU A 31 4.44 -1.88 8.37
CA LEU A 31 4.25 -1.32 9.71
C LEU A 31 2.95 -0.51 9.79
N LYS A 32 2.67 0.35 8.80
CA LYS A 32 1.42 1.13 8.77
C LYS A 32 0.18 0.24 8.60
N ALA A 33 0.28 -0.84 7.84
CA ALA A 33 -0.79 -1.82 7.72
C ALA A 33 -1.07 -2.49 9.08
N TYR A 34 -0.03 -2.96 9.76
CA TYR A 34 -0.14 -3.55 11.10
C TYR A 34 -0.75 -2.56 12.10
N GLU A 35 -0.22 -1.34 12.18
CA GLU A 35 -0.75 -0.28 13.05
C GLU A 35 -2.25 -0.03 12.80
N TYR A 36 -2.67 0.04 11.53
CA TYR A 36 -4.07 0.26 11.19
C TYR A 36 -4.96 -0.91 11.64
N CYS A 37 -4.50 -2.16 11.51
CA CYS A 37 -5.25 -3.32 11.99
C CYS A 37 -5.45 -3.25 13.51
N GLN A 38 -4.42 -2.85 14.25
CA GLN A 38 -4.48 -2.75 15.72
C GLN A 38 -5.39 -1.60 16.19
N GLU A 39 -5.32 -0.44 15.55
CA GLU A 39 -6.02 0.77 16.01
C GLU A 39 -7.45 0.90 15.49
N CYS A 40 -7.80 0.24 14.38
CA CYS A 40 -9.05 0.47 13.65
C CYS A 40 -9.95 -0.76 13.50
N ASP A 41 -9.64 -1.89 14.17
CA ASP A 41 -10.41 -3.15 14.07
C ASP A 41 -10.70 -3.52 12.61
N ALA A 42 -9.63 -3.56 11.81
CA ALA A 42 -9.71 -3.67 10.37
C ALA A 42 -8.78 -4.76 9.84
N ASP A 43 -9.28 -5.55 8.89
CA ASP A 43 -8.47 -6.52 8.17
C ASP A 43 -7.82 -5.94 6.92
N ILE A 44 -6.53 -6.21 6.75
CA ILE A 44 -5.74 -5.76 5.61
C ILE A 44 -5.03 -6.93 4.94
N SER A 45 -5.15 -6.96 3.61
CA SER A 45 -4.36 -7.80 2.72
C SER A 45 -3.53 -6.92 1.80
N LEU A 46 -2.21 -7.13 1.82
CA LEU A 46 -1.26 -6.43 0.95
C LEU A 46 -0.44 -7.43 0.16
N THR A 47 -0.39 -7.27 -1.16
CA THR A 47 0.51 -8.00 -2.04
C THR A 47 1.34 -7.00 -2.84
N ILE A 48 2.67 -7.12 -2.75
CA ILE A 48 3.60 -6.29 -3.52
C ILE A 48 4.43 -7.16 -4.46
N ARG A 49 4.58 -6.71 -5.71
CA ARG A 49 5.54 -7.25 -6.66
C ARG A 49 6.65 -6.24 -6.92
N LEU A 50 7.87 -6.59 -6.56
CA LEU A 50 9.05 -5.81 -6.89
C LEU A 50 9.41 -6.01 -8.37
N ARG A 51 8.98 -5.10 -9.24
CA ARG A 51 9.15 -5.22 -10.71
C ARG A 51 10.60 -5.48 -11.17
N HIS A 52 11.59 -5.01 -10.41
CA HIS A 52 13.00 -5.15 -10.77
C HIS A 52 13.60 -6.53 -10.44
N SER A 53 13.04 -7.24 -9.46
CA SER A 53 13.53 -8.56 -9.04
C SER A 53 12.53 -9.68 -9.30
N GLY A 54 11.27 -9.35 -9.59
CA GLY A 54 10.17 -10.32 -9.63
C GLY A 54 9.70 -10.79 -8.26
N GLU A 55 10.40 -10.43 -7.17
CA GLU A 55 10.06 -10.83 -5.80
C GLU A 55 8.64 -10.38 -5.44
N ILE A 56 7.86 -11.32 -4.92
CA ILE A 56 6.52 -11.09 -4.39
C ILE A 56 6.60 -11.24 -2.88
N VAL A 57 6.07 -10.25 -2.16
CA VAL A 57 5.91 -10.29 -0.71
C VAL A 57 4.46 -9.98 -0.40
N PHE A 58 3.87 -10.72 0.55
CA PHE A 58 2.48 -10.54 0.94
C PHE A 58 2.33 -10.48 2.47
N PHE A 59 1.24 -9.88 2.91
CA PHE A 59 0.82 -9.76 4.31
C PHE A 59 -0.71 -9.90 4.37
N ASN A 60 -1.20 -10.71 5.31
CA ASN A 60 -2.63 -10.85 5.64
C ASN A 60 -2.76 -10.79 7.16
N SER A 61 -3.70 -9.98 7.67
CA SER A 61 -3.90 -9.78 9.11
C SER A 61 -4.50 -10.99 9.84
N ASP A 62 -5.42 -11.70 9.20
CA ASP A 62 -6.23 -12.80 9.77
C ASP A 62 -5.93 -14.17 9.11
N GLY A 63 -4.97 -14.21 8.18
CA GLY A 63 -4.63 -15.40 7.38
C GLY A 63 -5.64 -15.79 6.29
N SER A 64 -6.85 -15.23 6.28
CA SER A 64 -7.95 -15.60 5.35
C SER A 64 -8.44 -14.45 4.47
N TRP A 65 -8.10 -13.22 4.84
CA TRP A 65 -8.52 -12.00 4.18
C TRP A 65 -7.79 -11.83 2.86
N SER A 66 -8.56 -12.00 1.79
CA SER A 66 -8.46 -11.28 0.51
C SER A 66 -9.64 -11.73 -0.37
N PRO A 67 -10.84 -11.14 -0.22
CA PRO A 67 -11.97 -11.52 -1.05
C PRO A 67 -11.63 -11.32 -2.53
N SER A 68 -11.98 -12.29 -3.35
CA SER A 68 -11.93 -12.18 -4.80
C SER A 68 -12.82 -11.03 -5.31
N LYS A 69 -12.62 -10.59 -6.55
CA LYS A 69 -13.45 -9.52 -7.13
C LYS A 69 -14.93 -9.95 -7.20
N GLU A 70 -15.16 -11.23 -7.45
CA GLU A 70 -16.47 -11.86 -7.52
C GLU A 70 -17.14 -11.83 -6.13
N GLN A 71 -16.40 -12.17 -5.07
CA GLN A 71 -16.88 -12.07 -3.69
C GLN A 71 -17.16 -10.61 -3.28
N LEU A 72 -16.30 -9.66 -3.65
CA LEU A 72 -16.53 -8.24 -3.36
C LEU A 72 -17.84 -7.71 -3.96
N ALA A 73 -18.28 -8.25 -5.10
CA ALA A 73 -19.53 -7.85 -5.73
C ALA A 73 -20.78 -8.31 -4.95
N THR A 74 -20.66 -9.31 -4.08
CA THR A 74 -21.79 -9.84 -3.29
C THR A 74 -21.93 -9.17 -1.92
N TYR A 75 -20.98 -8.33 -1.51
CA TYR A 75 -20.97 -7.74 -0.16
C TYR A 75 -21.97 -6.58 -0.02
N TYR A 76 -22.53 -6.45 1.19
CA TYR A 76 -23.35 -5.32 1.60
C TYR A 76 -22.82 -4.72 2.92
N PRO A 77 -22.58 -3.40 2.99
CA PRO A 77 -22.72 -2.40 1.92
C PRO A 77 -21.75 -2.66 0.77
N ARG A 78 -22.09 -2.18 -0.44
CA ARG A 78 -21.24 -2.36 -1.62
C ARG A 78 -19.84 -1.80 -1.35
N PRO A 79 -18.77 -2.60 -1.46
CA PRO A 79 -17.42 -2.12 -1.21
C PRO A 79 -17.06 -0.96 -2.13
N LYS A 80 -16.35 0.04 -1.59
CA LYS A 80 -15.83 1.17 -2.37
C LYS A 80 -14.43 0.86 -2.89
N GLN A 81 -14.26 0.89 -4.21
CA GLN A 81 -12.94 0.83 -4.81
C GLN A 81 -12.27 2.21 -4.74
N ILE A 82 -11.06 2.28 -4.18
CA ILE A 82 -10.21 3.47 -4.27
C ILE A 82 -9.33 3.34 -5.52
N THR A 83 -9.40 4.33 -6.42
CA THR A 83 -8.69 4.29 -7.70
C THR A 83 -7.29 4.91 -7.63
N TRP A 84 -6.44 4.59 -8.61
CA TRP A 84 -5.13 5.24 -8.75
C TRP A 84 -5.28 6.76 -8.90
N GLN A 85 -6.25 7.20 -9.69
CA GLN A 85 -6.52 8.62 -9.96
C GLN A 85 -6.94 9.34 -8.68
N GLU A 86 -7.81 8.74 -7.87
CA GLU A 86 -8.24 9.30 -6.59
C GLU A 86 -7.08 9.48 -5.60
N LEU A 87 -6.15 8.52 -5.56
CA LEU A 87 -4.95 8.64 -4.73
C LEU A 87 -3.95 9.65 -5.31
N ALA A 88 -3.70 9.61 -6.61
CA ALA A 88 -2.78 10.51 -7.31
C ALA A 88 -3.22 11.97 -7.17
N ALA A 89 -4.51 12.25 -7.22
CA ALA A 89 -5.07 13.60 -7.03
C ALA A 89 -4.75 14.21 -5.64
N ARG A 90 -4.34 13.40 -4.65
CA ARG A 90 -3.91 13.89 -3.34
C ARG A 90 -2.44 14.31 -3.29
N TYR A 91 -1.69 14.04 -4.36
CA TYR A 91 -0.26 14.33 -4.44
C TYR A 91 0.02 15.43 -5.47
N ASN A 92 1.02 16.26 -5.17
CA ASN A 92 1.59 17.18 -6.14
C ASN A 92 2.37 16.34 -7.15
N PRO A 93 2.21 16.59 -8.46
CA PRO A 93 3.02 15.95 -9.49
C PRO A 93 4.52 16.25 -9.30
#